data_AF-A0A5D6W7C9-F1
#
_entry.id   AF-A0A5D6W7C9-F1
#
_cell.length_a   1.000
_cell.length_b   1.000
_cell.length_c   1.000
_cell.angle_alpha   90.00
_cell.angle_beta   90.00
_cell.angle_gamma   90.00
#
_symmetry.space_group_name_H-M   'P 1'
#
loop_
_entity.id
_entity.type
_entity.pdbx_description
1 polymer ?
#
loop_
_entity_poly.entity_id
_entity_poly.type
_entity_poly.pdbx_seq_one_letter_code
_entity_poly.pdbx_strand_id
1 'polypeptide(L)'
;MEIVSIPNVLYNPTDRISPYLMGKAGAANPSGDDGAIETLRAQKFNYRSQIAELNRMGGEANVEKISNLSEQLRTVEDKIKDVADDHFFGEAFSVSISPEASAMYGAMVSKAQAAAQDKML
;
A
#
# COMPACT_ATOMS: atom_id res chain seq x y z
N MET A 1 24.61 -0.02 -3.21
CA MET A 1 23.81 0.31 -4.40
C MET A 1 24.32 -0.61 -5.50
N GLU A 2 23.52 -1.59 -5.94
CA GLU A 2 23.93 -2.54 -6.97
C GLU A 2 23.74 -1.87 -8.34
N ILE A 3 24.83 -1.63 -9.06
CA ILE A 3 24.81 -1.01 -10.38
C ILE A 3 24.80 -2.14 -11.41
N VAL A 4 23.64 -2.39 -12.01
CA VAL A 4 23.49 -3.40 -13.07
C VAL A 4 23.83 -2.77 -14.42
N SER A 5 24.92 -3.24 -15.03
CA SER A 5 25.40 -2.79 -16.34
C SER A 5 24.51 -3.35 -17.46
N ILE A 6 23.85 -2.48 -18.24
CA ILE A 6 23.01 -2.86 -19.39
C ILE A 6 23.78 -3.72 -20.43
N PRO A 7 25.05 -3.41 -20.76
CA PRO A 7 25.85 -4.30 -21.61
C PRO A 7 25.97 -5.74 -21.08
N ASN A 8 26.18 -5.95 -19.78
CA ASN A 8 26.32 -7.31 -19.23
C ASN A 8 25.04 -8.16 -19.38
N VAL A 9 23.88 -7.52 -19.21
CA VAL A 9 22.55 -8.16 -19.40
C VAL A 9 22.37 -8.65 -20.85
N LEU A 10 22.93 -7.94 -21.83
CA LEU A 10 22.84 -8.30 -23.24
C LEU A 10 23.79 -9.44 -23.62
N TYR A 11 24.93 -9.57 -22.95
CA TYR A 11 25.92 -10.62 -23.21
C TYR A 11 25.65 -11.94 -22.46
N ASN A 12 24.94 -11.90 -21.34
CA ASN A 12 24.56 -13.08 -20.57
C ASN A 12 23.05 -13.06 -20.25
N PRO A 13 22.23 -13.88 -20.93
CA PRO A 13 20.77 -13.88 -20.74
C PRO A 13 20.32 -14.41 -19.37
N THR A 14 21.26 -14.91 -18.55
CA THR A 14 21.07 -15.25 -17.13
C THR A 14 21.27 -14.04 -16.21
N ASP A 15 22.01 -13.02 -16.65
CA ASP A 15 22.20 -11.73 -15.95
C ASP A 15 21.02 -10.77 -16.21
N ARG A 16 19.80 -11.30 -16.26
CA ARG A 16 18.60 -10.48 -16.47
C ARG A 16 18.51 -9.44 -15.36
N ILE A 17 18.18 -8.20 -15.73
CA ILE A 17 17.83 -7.18 -14.75
C ILE A 17 16.66 -7.74 -13.94
N SER A 18 16.84 -7.82 -12.62
CA SER A 18 15.79 -8.26 -11.71
C SER A 18 14.51 -7.47 -11.97
N PRO A 19 13.34 -8.12 -12.11
CA PRO A 19 12.07 -7.42 -12.28
C PRO A 19 11.85 -6.32 -11.23
N TYR A 20 12.28 -6.56 -9.99
CA TYR A 20 12.25 -5.56 -8.93
C TYR A 20 13.04 -4.28 -9.29
N LEU A 21 14.26 -4.43 -9.81
CA LEU A 21 15.08 -3.28 -10.22
C LEU A 21 14.48 -2.55 -11.42
N MET A 22 13.87 -3.28 -12.36
CA MET A 22 13.12 -2.66 -13.47
C MET A 22 11.94 -1.85 -12.96
N GLY A 23 11.16 -2.40 -12.02
CA GLY A 23 10.05 -1.69 -11.38
C GLY A 23 10.53 -0.43 -10.68
N LYS A 24 11.62 -0.55 -9.89
CA LYS A 24 12.18 0.58 -9.14
C LYS A 24 12.82 1.66 -10.03
N ALA A 25 13.37 1.29 -11.19
CA ALA A 25 13.96 2.24 -12.14
C ALA A 25 12.90 3.00 -12.97
N GLY A 26 11.69 2.43 -13.12
CA GLY A 26 10.55 3.10 -13.77
C GLY A 26 9.89 4.17 -12.90
N ALA A 27 10.32 4.30 -11.65
CA ALA A 27 9.87 5.28 -10.68
C ALA A 27 10.04 6.73 -11.13
N ALA A 28 8.97 7.53 -11.12
CA ALA A 28 9.06 8.96 -11.40
C ALA A 28 9.85 9.73 -10.33
N ASN A 29 9.82 9.29 -9.05
CA ASN A 29 10.56 9.95 -7.97
C ASN A 29 10.87 9.00 -6.78
N PRO A 30 11.99 8.26 -6.80
CA PRO A 30 12.28 7.22 -5.81
C PRO A 30 12.72 7.72 -4.42
N SER A 31 12.84 9.03 -4.22
CA SER A 31 13.42 9.65 -3.00
C SER A 31 12.45 10.48 -2.14
N GLY A 32 11.17 10.61 -2.51
CA GLY A 32 10.13 11.29 -1.71
C GLY A 32 9.26 10.33 -0.89
N ASP A 33 8.15 10.82 -0.31
CA ASP A 33 7.10 9.96 0.29
C ASP A 33 6.58 8.90 -0.72
N ASP A 34 6.58 9.27 -2.01
CA ASP A 34 6.32 8.37 -3.15
C ASP A 34 7.34 7.22 -3.29
N GLY A 35 8.49 7.26 -2.62
CA GLY A 35 9.51 6.21 -2.68
C GLY A 35 9.06 4.91 -2.01
N ALA A 36 8.18 4.99 -1.00
CA ALA A 36 7.60 3.82 -0.34
C ALA A 36 6.59 3.11 -1.24
N ILE A 37 5.64 3.84 -1.84
CA ILE A 37 4.66 3.27 -2.77
C ILE A 37 5.33 2.70 -4.02
N GLU A 38 6.39 3.33 -4.48
CA GLU A 38 7.13 2.86 -5.65
C GLU A 38 7.96 1.60 -5.37
N THR A 39 8.50 1.48 -4.14
CA THR A 39 9.10 0.22 -3.68
C THR A 39 8.08 -0.91 -3.63
N LEU A 40 6.86 -0.64 -3.16
CA LEU A 40 5.76 -1.62 -3.16
C LEU A 40 5.35 -2.01 -4.59
N ARG A 41 5.26 -1.05 -5.52
CA ARG A 41 4.98 -1.33 -6.94
C ARG A 41 6.05 -2.20 -7.58
N ALA A 42 7.33 -1.94 -7.27
CA ALA A 42 8.43 -2.78 -7.72
C ALA A 42 8.34 -4.22 -7.17
N GLN A 43 7.96 -4.38 -5.89
CA GLN A 43 7.71 -5.70 -5.30
C GLN A 43 6.54 -6.42 -5.98
N LYS A 44 5.42 -5.72 -6.21
CA LYS A 44 4.27 -6.23 -6.96
C LYS A 44 4.66 -6.72 -8.36
N PHE A 45 5.44 -5.93 -9.09
CA PHE A 45 5.93 -6.31 -10.42
C PHE A 45 6.83 -7.56 -10.36
N ASN A 46 7.67 -7.67 -9.34
CA ASN A 46 8.53 -8.83 -9.12
C ASN A 46 7.73 -10.12 -8.87
N TYR A 47 6.76 -10.09 -7.96
CA TYR A 47 5.94 -11.27 -7.67
C TYR A 47 5.10 -11.71 -8.86
N ARG A 48 4.50 -10.77 -9.62
CA ARG A 48 3.75 -11.10 -10.84
C ARG A 48 4.66 -11.75 -11.90
N SER A 49 5.88 -11.27 -12.04
CA SER A 49 6.87 -11.84 -12.96
C SER A 49 7.23 -13.28 -12.58
N GLN A 50 7.49 -13.55 -11.31
CA GLN A 50 7.79 -14.89 -10.80
C GLN A 50 6.62 -15.85 -10.97
N ILE A 51 5.39 -15.41 -10.67
CA ILE A 51 4.17 -16.21 -10.87
C ILE A 51 3.99 -16.54 -12.36
N ALA A 52 4.18 -15.58 -13.25
CA ALA A 52 4.07 -15.80 -14.70
C ALA A 52 5.12 -16.81 -15.20
N GLU A 53 6.34 -16.76 -14.67
CA GLU A 53 7.40 -17.71 -15.01
C GLU A 53 7.08 -19.13 -14.51
N LEU A 54 6.63 -19.27 -13.26
CA LEU A 54 6.20 -20.56 -12.70
C LEU A 54 5.00 -21.15 -13.46
N ASN A 55 4.04 -20.31 -13.85
CA ASN A 55 2.91 -20.74 -14.68
C ASN A 55 3.35 -21.22 -16.07
N ARG A 56 4.39 -20.60 -16.66
CA ARG A 56 4.95 -21.04 -17.95
C ARG A 56 5.70 -22.36 -17.84
N MET A 57 6.42 -22.59 -16.74
CA MET A 57 7.07 -23.88 -16.48
C MET A 57 6.05 -25.00 -16.26
N GLY A 58 4.90 -24.66 -15.67
CA GLY A 58 3.84 -25.63 -15.39
C GLY A 58 4.22 -26.66 -14.33
N GLY A 59 3.34 -27.62 -14.08
CA GLY A 59 3.58 -28.74 -13.16
C GLY A 59 3.14 -28.50 -11.71
N GLU A 60 2.70 -29.57 -11.06
CA GLU A 60 2.16 -29.56 -9.69
C GLU A 60 3.17 -29.05 -8.65
N ALA A 61 4.47 -29.30 -8.86
CA ALA A 61 5.53 -28.84 -7.97
C ALA A 61 5.59 -27.30 -7.81
N ASN A 62 5.03 -26.55 -8.76
CA ASN A 62 5.02 -25.08 -8.72
C ASN A 62 3.77 -24.51 -8.05
N VAL A 63 2.74 -25.31 -7.78
CA VAL A 63 1.43 -24.86 -7.27
C VAL A 63 1.57 -24.20 -5.89
N GLU A 64 2.29 -24.85 -4.98
CA GLU A 64 2.52 -24.31 -3.63
C GLU A 64 3.29 -22.98 -3.69
N LYS A 65 4.33 -22.92 -4.52
CA LYS A 65 5.14 -21.72 -4.70
C LYS A 65 4.33 -20.57 -5.31
N ILE A 66 3.47 -20.87 -6.29
CA ILE A 66 2.54 -19.90 -6.87
C ILE A 66 1.54 -19.41 -5.82
N SER A 67 1.01 -20.29 -4.97
CA SER A 67 0.08 -19.92 -3.89
C SER A 67 0.74 -18.96 -2.91
N ASN A 68 1.94 -19.28 -2.42
CA ASN A 68 2.69 -18.42 -1.51
C ASN A 68 3.00 -17.05 -2.14
N LEU A 69 3.48 -17.02 -3.39
CA LEU A 69 3.71 -15.77 -4.11
C LEU A 69 2.42 -14.96 -4.31
N SER A 70 1.27 -15.62 -4.48
CA SER A 70 -0.03 -14.96 -4.62
C SER A 70 -0.49 -14.32 -3.31
N GLU A 71 -0.23 -14.95 -2.17
CA GLU A 71 -0.49 -14.37 -0.84
C GLU A 71 0.42 -13.16 -0.57
N GLN A 72 1.70 -13.26 -0.91
CA GLN A 72 2.63 -12.12 -0.83
C GLN A 72 2.20 -10.98 -1.74
N LEU A 73 1.75 -11.29 -2.96
CA LEU A 73 1.22 -10.30 -3.90
C LEU A 73 0.00 -9.58 -3.34
N ARG A 74 -0.97 -10.30 -2.76
CA ARG A 74 -2.14 -9.70 -2.10
C ARG A 74 -1.72 -8.77 -0.96
N THR A 75 -0.80 -9.22 -0.11
CA THR A 75 -0.28 -8.40 1.00
C THR A 75 0.35 -7.09 0.51
N VAL A 76 1.09 -7.13 -0.61
CA VAL A 76 1.66 -5.90 -1.20
C VAL A 76 0.58 -5.02 -1.83
N GLU A 77 -0.43 -5.60 -2.46
CA GLU A 77 -1.56 -4.85 -3.01
C GLU A 77 -2.38 -4.13 -1.94
N ASP A 78 -2.61 -4.79 -0.80
CA ASP A 78 -3.27 -4.18 0.36
C ASP A 78 -2.44 -3.01 0.89
N LYS A 79 -1.13 -3.17 1.05
CA LYS A 79 -0.25 -2.05 1.47
C LYS A 79 -0.23 -0.89 0.48
N ILE A 80 -0.25 -1.17 -0.83
CA ILE A 80 -0.35 -0.11 -1.85
C ILE A 80 -1.67 0.64 -1.69
N LYS A 81 -2.76 -0.09 -1.43
CA LYS A 81 -4.06 0.49 -1.20
C LYS A 81 -4.07 1.35 0.06
N ASP A 82 -3.54 0.87 1.18
CA ASP A 82 -3.44 1.62 2.44
C ASP A 82 -2.66 2.93 2.24
N VAL A 83 -1.49 2.86 1.60
CA VAL A 83 -0.67 4.06 1.31
C VAL A 83 -1.39 5.00 0.34
N ALA A 84 -2.11 4.47 -0.65
CA ALA A 84 -2.89 5.29 -1.57
C ALA A 84 -4.09 5.96 -0.86
N ASP A 85 -4.78 5.24 0.03
CA ASP A 85 -5.88 5.75 0.83
C ASP A 85 -5.38 6.85 1.80
N ASP A 86 -4.23 6.64 2.45
CA ASP A 86 -3.56 7.68 3.26
C ASP A 86 -3.17 8.90 2.41
N HIS A 87 -2.68 8.73 1.19
CA HIS A 87 -2.38 9.84 0.29
C HIS A 87 -3.64 10.59 -0.19
N PHE A 88 -4.76 9.89 -0.38
CA PHE A 88 -6.02 10.48 -0.86
C PHE A 88 -6.82 11.15 0.25
N PHE A 89 -6.83 10.58 1.45
CA PHE A 89 -7.63 11.04 2.59
C PHE A 89 -6.82 11.74 3.68
N GLY A 90 -5.48 11.65 3.65
CA GLY A 90 -4.61 12.03 4.77
C GLY A 90 -4.65 11.02 5.91
N GLU A 91 -3.76 11.16 6.92
CA GLU A 91 -3.98 10.49 8.21
C GLU A 91 -5.39 10.80 8.68
N ALA A 92 -6.17 9.76 9.03
CA ALA A 92 -7.55 9.90 9.48
C ALA A 92 -7.69 11.11 10.40
N PHE A 93 -8.44 12.13 9.96
CA PHE A 93 -8.57 13.42 10.63
C PHE A 93 -8.90 13.26 12.12
N SER A 94 -7.87 13.16 12.96
CA SER A 94 -8.05 13.18 14.41
C SER A 94 -8.28 14.63 14.79
N VAL A 95 -9.54 15.02 14.84
CA VAL A 95 -9.91 16.35 15.31
C VAL A 95 -9.82 16.32 16.83
N SER A 96 -8.77 16.93 17.37
CA SER A 96 -8.70 17.24 18.81
C SER A 96 -9.79 18.26 19.14
N ILE A 97 -10.84 17.82 19.84
CA ILE A 97 -11.85 18.72 20.38
C ILE A 97 -11.23 19.38 21.62
N SER A 98 -11.13 20.71 21.63
CA SER A 98 -10.61 21.42 22.80
C SER A 98 -11.48 21.10 24.04
N PRO A 99 -10.91 21.12 25.26
CA PRO A 99 -11.68 20.91 26.49
C PRO A 99 -12.91 21.83 26.57
N GLU A 100 -12.78 23.07 26.10
CA GLU A 100 -13.85 24.05 26.04
C GLU A 100 -14.95 23.67 25.04
N ALA A 101 -14.57 23.20 23.84
CA ALA A 101 -15.52 22.74 22.83
C ALA A 101 -16.26 21.46 23.28
N SER A 102 -15.57 20.56 23.97
CA SER A 102 -16.17 19.36 24.57
C SER A 102 -17.19 19.71 25.65
N ALA A 103 -16.86 20.67 26.52
CA ALA A 103 -17.77 21.19 27.54
C ALA A 103 -19.00 21.89 26.92
N MET A 104 -18.83 22.65 25.83
CA MET A 104 -19.96 23.28 25.13
C MET A 104 -20.89 22.27 24.48
N TYR A 105 -20.35 21.22 23.84
CA TYR A 105 -21.16 20.14 23.28
C TYR A 105 -21.95 19.39 24.37
N GLY A 106 -21.30 19.07 25.50
CA GLY A 106 -21.98 18.45 26.65
C GLY A 106 -23.11 19.33 27.21
N ALA A 107 -22.90 20.64 27.28
CA ALA A 107 -23.91 21.61 27.72
C ALA A 107 -25.06 21.80 26.71
N MET A 108 -24.80 21.68 25.41
CA MET A 108 -25.86 21.71 24.39
C MET A 108 -26.74 20.46 24.43
N VAL A 109 -26.14 19.28 24.63
CA VAL A 109 -26.89 18.02 24.74
C VAL A 109 -27.80 18.02 25.97
N SER A 110 -27.29 18.47 27.12
CA SER A 110 -28.11 18.54 28.36
C SER A 110 -29.27 19.55 28.23
N LYS A 111 -29.04 20.69 27.57
CA LYS A 111 -30.09 21.68 27.31
C LYS A 111 -31.14 21.17 26.32
N ALA A 112 -30.74 20.42 25.30
CA ALA A 112 -31.66 19.78 24.36
C ALA A 112 -32.53 18.70 25.03
N GLN A 113 -31.97 17.94 25.97
CA GLN A 113 -32.69 16.93 26.75
C GLN A 113 -33.69 17.55 27.73
N ALA A 114 -33.32 18.64 28.40
CA ALA A 114 -34.22 19.38 29.28
C ALA A 114 -35.40 20.00 28.51
N ALA A 115 -35.13 20.58 27.33
CA ALA A 115 -36.18 21.15 26.46
C ALA A 115 -37.11 20.07 25.85
N ALA A 116 -36.64 18.82 25.73
CA ALA A 116 -37.46 17.71 25.29
C ALA A 116 -38.35 17.15 26.41
N GLN A 117 -37.90 17.18 27.66
CA GLN A 117 -38.71 16.79 28.83
C GLN A 117 -39.82 17.82 29.15
N ASP A 118 -39.54 19.11 29.00
CA ASP A 118 -40.51 20.20 29.24
C ASP A 118 -41.66 20.21 28.21
N LYS A 119 -41.46 19.58 27.03
CA LYS A 119 -42.52 19.41 26.01
C LYS A 119 -43.41 18.18 26.23
N MET A 120 -43.11 17.33 27.21
CA MET A 120 -43.89 16.11 27.53
C MET A 120 -44.76 16.26 28.80
N LEU A 121 -44.78 17.44 29.42
CA LEU A 121 -45.71 17.85 30.49
C LEU A 121 -46.78 18.79 29.93
#